data_AF-T2IKZ5-F1
#
_entry.id   AF-T2IKZ5-F1
#
_cell.length_a   1.000
_cell.length_b   1.000
_cell.length_c   1.000
_cell.angle_alpha   90.00
_cell.angle_beta   90.00
_cell.angle_gamma   90.00
#
_symmetry.space_group_name_H-M   'P 1'
#
loop_
_entity.id
_entity.type
_entity.pdbx_description
1 polymer ?
#
loop_
_entity_poly.entity_id
_entity_poly.type
_entity_poly.pdbx_seq_one_letter_code
_entity_poly.pdbx_strand_id
1 'polypeptide(L)'
;MTQDNQGKKTAGVDGKKALRPNQRLKLVKELAFKGYKAKALRRVWLPKPGRDEKRGLGIPTIKDRVMQALVKSALEPYWEAQFEGTSYGFRPGRSAHDAIGRIFSTINQCPKYVLDADIAKCFDKINHDYLLSKVECPHNIKRIIKQWLECGVMDKGIFEETDSGTPQGGVISPLLANIALHGMIKDLEKHFPNSKKREGGSVNRRFKPRFIRYADDFVILHEDYDVILQCKKLIAQWLEKVGLELKPEKTSIRHTLKSIKQDGKIVDPGFDFLGFNIRSYPVGKHHSGNTGGKHPRIIGFKTIIKPSKKKILAHHEAIKEVIKANKKAPQAALIARLNPIIRGWCNYYRTVASKETFSSEAHILWNMLRAWTVSRKKKKTTLNKALRKYFSNGKHGLWTFQTKDCVLYHHAETEIRRHQLVKPEASPYDGNWTYWSIHTRCIYWDTK
;
A
#
# COMPACT_ATOMS: atom_id res chain seq x y z
N MET A 1 -1.97 -21.65 5.06
CA MET A 1 -0.65 -21.08 5.47
C MET A 1 0.56 -21.80 4.85
N THR A 2 0.76 -23.10 5.07
CA THR A 2 1.92 -23.84 4.55
C THR A 2 1.86 -24.13 3.04
N GLN A 3 0.68 -23.99 2.42
CA GLN A 3 0.46 -24.19 0.98
C GLN A 3 0.13 -22.89 0.22
N ASP A 4 -0.63 -21.99 0.84
CA ASP A 4 -1.26 -20.86 0.15
C ASP A 4 -0.43 -19.58 0.22
N ASN A 5 0.47 -19.47 1.21
CA ASN A 5 1.28 -18.27 1.40
C ASN A 5 2.41 -18.22 0.35
N GLN A 6 2.64 -17.07 -0.28
CA GLN A 6 3.72 -16.88 -1.25
C GLN A 6 5.11 -17.10 -0.62
N GLY A 7 5.25 -16.81 0.68
CA GLY A 7 6.45 -17.10 1.48
C GLY A 7 6.71 -18.59 1.75
N LYS A 8 5.93 -19.52 1.18
CA LYS A 8 6.12 -20.97 1.38
C LYS A 8 7.46 -21.50 0.87
N LYS A 9 8.18 -20.74 0.03
CA LYS A 9 9.48 -21.16 -0.50
C LYS A 9 10.67 -20.71 0.37
N THR A 10 10.43 -19.85 1.36
CA THR A 10 11.47 -19.35 2.26
C THR A 10 11.47 -20.14 3.56
N ALA A 11 12.65 -20.67 3.90
CA ALA A 11 12.90 -21.35 5.17
C ALA A 11 13.24 -20.35 6.28
N GLY A 12 12.93 -20.70 7.53
CA GLY A 12 13.46 -20.03 8.70
C GLY A 12 14.88 -20.51 9.00
N VAL A 13 15.33 -20.32 10.24
CA VAL A 13 16.63 -20.82 10.73
C VAL A 13 16.75 -22.35 10.69
N ASP A 14 15.63 -23.06 10.65
CA ASP A 14 15.57 -24.53 10.61
C ASP A 14 15.77 -25.13 9.21
N GLY A 15 15.94 -24.30 8.18
CA GLY A 15 16.18 -24.75 6.80
C GLY A 15 14.98 -25.41 6.11
N LYS A 16 13.85 -25.58 6.81
CA LYS A 16 12.66 -26.26 6.27
C LYS A 16 11.86 -25.30 5.39
N LYS A 17 11.80 -25.60 4.09
CA LYS A 17 11.05 -24.81 3.09
C LYS A 17 9.59 -25.24 3.00
N ALA A 18 9.33 -26.54 2.90
CA ALA A 18 7.98 -27.09 2.76
C ALA A 18 7.81 -28.37 3.57
N LEU A 19 6.58 -28.65 4.00
CA LEU A 19 6.22 -29.88 4.71
C LEU A 19 5.39 -30.80 3.80
N ARG A 20 5.72 -32.09 3.81
CA ARG A 20 4.88 -33.17 3.23
C ARG A 20 3.58 -33.35 4.04
N PRO A 21 2.50 -33.92 3.49
CA PRO A 21 1.24 -34.12 4.21
C PRO A 21 1.39 -34.77 5.60
N ASN A 22 2.14 -35.87 5.70
CA ASN A 22 2.38 -36.58 6.98
C ASN A 22 3.09 -35.69 8.02
N GLN A 23 4.05 -34.86 7.58
CA GLN A 23 4.76 -33.93 8.44
C GLN A 23 3.85 -32.81 8.95
N ARG A 24 2.80 -32.44 8.20
CA ARG A 24 1.82 -31.45 8.64
C ARG A 24 0.90 -32.02 9.71
N LEU A 25 0.43 -33.25 9.54
CA LEU A 25 -0.35 -33.93 10.58
C LEU A 25 0.44 -34.04 11.89
N LYS A 26 1.73 -34.37 11.79
CA LYS A 26 2.64 -34.36 12.95
C LYS A 26 2.76 -32.96 13.57
N LEU A 27 2.95 -31.92 12.76
CA LEU A 27 3.02 -30.54 13.24
C LEU A 27 1.74 -30.12 14.00
N VAL A 28 0.56 -30.50 13.50
CA VAL A 28 -0.72 -30.23 14.19
C VAL A 28 -0.76 -30.87 15.57
N LYS A 29 -0.28 -32.11 15.71
CA LYS A 29 -0.19 -32.78 17.02
C LYS A 29 0.83 -32.12 17.97
N GLU A 30 1.88 -31.50 17.43
CA GLU A 30 2.92 -30.81 18.19
C GLU A 30 2.62 -29.33 18.50
N LEU A 31 1.51 -28.79 17.97
CA LEU A 31 1.08 -27.41 18.20
C LEU A 31 0.37 -27.30 19.55
N ALA A 32 1.16 -27.07 20.59
CA ALA A 32 0.65 -26.77 21.93
C ALA A 32 1.16 -25.40 22.41
N PHE A 33 0.30 -24.63 23.07
CA PHE A 33 0.69 -23.37 23.73
C PHE A 33 1.56 -23.63 24.97
N LYS A 34 1.30 -24.73 25.69
CA LYS A 34 2.11 -25.16 26.83
C LYS A 34 3.47 -25.66 26.35
N GLY A 35 4.55 -25.13 26.92
CA GLY A 35 5.93 -25.50 26.54
C GLY A 35 6.40 -24.92 25.21
N TYR A 36 5.63 -24.04 24.56
CA TYR A 36 6.07 -23.35 23.35
C TYR A 36 7.27 -22.42 23.65
N LYS A 37 8.28 -22.48 22.79
CA LYS A 37 9.42 -21.57 22.75
C LYS A 37 9.63 -21.09 21.30
N ALA A 38 9.60 -19.78 21.11
CA ALA A 38 9.91 -19.17 19.82
C ALA A 38 11.39 -19.43 19.46
N LYS A 39 11.66 -19.63 18.17
CA LYS A 39 13.03 -19.71 17.64
C LYS A 39 13.44 -18.37 17.03
N ALA A 40 14.75 -18.12 17.02
CA ALA A 40 15.33 -16.95 16.36
C ALA A 40 14.92 -16.88 14.89
N LEU A 41 14.74 -15.66 14.41
CA LEU A 41 14.33 -15.38 13.04
C LEU A 41 15.54 -15.44 12.12
N ARG A 42 15.36 -15.83 10.85
CA ARG A 42 16.46 -15.76 9.88
C ARG A 42 16.45 -14.42 9.15
N ARG A 43 17.53 -13.64 9.22
CA ARG A 43 17.65 -12.37 8.49
C ARG A 43 17.78 -12.61 6.98
N VAL A 44 17.03 -11.82 6.21
CA VAL A 44 17.15 -11.71 4.75
C VAL A 44 17.12 -10.25 4.36
N TRP A 45 18.12 -9.80 3.62
CA TRP A 45 18.23 -8.42 3.16
C TRP A 45 17.53 -8.23 1.80
N LEU A 46 16.52 -7.37 1.77
CA LEU A 46 15.84 -6.95 0.55
C LEU A 46 16.30 -5.53 0.15
N PRO A 47 16.61 -5.26 -1.12
CA PRO A 47 16.96 -3.92 -1.55
C PRO A 47 15.74 -3.00 -1.42
N LYS A 48 15.92 -1.77 -0.92
CA LYS A 48 14.86 -0.76 -1.01
C LYS A 48 14.81 -0.22 -2.45
N PRO A 49 13.62 -0.10 -3.07
CA PRO A 49 13.52 0.50 -4.39
C PRO A 49 14.09 1.92 -4.41
N GLY A 50 15.11 2.16 -5.26
CA GLY A 50 15.70 3.49 -5.47
C GLY A 50 16.61 4.01 -4.33
N ARG A 51 17.06 3.15 -3.41
CA ARG A 51 18.09 3.48 -2.39
C ARG A 51 19.06 2.32 -2.21
N ASP A 52 20.30 2.62 -1.84
CA ASP A 52 21.30 1.61 -1.48
C ASP A 52 21.03 0.95 -0.12
N GLU A 53 20.15 1.55 0.68
CA GLU A 53 19.66 0.99 1.93
C GLU A 53 18.95 -0.36 1.72
N LYS A 54 19.27 -1.36 2.53
CA LYS A 54 18.58 -2.66 2.55
C LYS A 54 17.54 -2.71 3.69
N ARG A 55 16.45 -3.43 3.47
CA ARG A 55 15.42 -3.74 4.46
C ARG A 55 15.64 -5.17 4.96
N GLY A 56 15.91 -5.33 6.25
CA GLY A 56 16.11 -6.63 6.88
C GLY A 56 14.78 -7.31 7.21
N LEU A 57 14.44 -8.39 6.53
CA LEU A 57 13.29 -9.23 6.83
C LEU A 57 13.70 -10.39 7.75
N GLY A 58 13.01 -10.56 8.87
CA GLY A 58 13.12 -11.74 9.75
C GLY A 58 12.12 -12.82 9.31
N ILE A 59 12.63 -13.96 8.86
CA ILE A 59 11.80 -15.09 8.41
C ILE A 59 11.66 -16.11 9.55
N PRO A 60 10.44 -16.32 10.09
CA PRO A 60 10.23 -17.31 11.13
C PRO A 60 10.26 -18.74 10.60
N THR A 61 10.42 -19.70 11.51
CA THR A 61 10.27 -21.13 11.17
C THR A 61 8.84 -21.45 10.75
N ILE A 62 8.61 -22.62 10.13
CA ILE A 62 7.25 -23.02 9.75
C ILE A 62 6.35 -23.16 10.98
N LYS A 63 6.87 -23.72 12.09
CA LYS A 63 6.11 -23.87 13.34
C LYS A 63 5.68 -22.51 13.88
N ASP A 64 6.59 -21.54 13.91
CA ASP A 64 6.31 -20.20 14.42
C ASP A 64 5.32 -19.47 13.51
N ARG A 65 5.43 -19.59 12.18
CA ARG A 65 4.46 -19.03 11.24
C ARG A 65 3.05 -19.58 11.44
N VAL A 66 2.92 -20.89 11.71
CA VAL A 66 1.61 -21.51 11.97
C VAL A 66 1.05 -21.04 13.31
N MET A 67 1.87 -20.96 14.36
CA MET A 67 1.43 -20.46 15.67
C MET A 67 1.04 -18.97 15.60
N GLN A 68 1.81 -18.14 14.90
CA GLN A 68 1.48 -16.74 14.63
C GLN A 68 0.18 -16.60 13.85
N ALA A 69 -0.05 -17.45 12.84
CA ALA A 69 -1.30 -17.47 12.09
C ALA A 69 -2.50 -17.86 12.95
N LEU A 70 -2.34 -18.82 13.86
CA LEU A 70 -3.38 -19.24 14.79
C LEU A 70 -3.76 -18.10 15.74
N VAL A 71 -2.77 -17.49 16.38
CA VAL A 71 -3.00 -16.35 17.29
C VAL A 71 -3.56 -15.14 16.53
N LYS A 72 -3.06 -14.88 15.31
CA LYS A 72 -3.62 -13.84 14.44
C LYS A 72 -5.10 -14.09 14.16
N SER A 73 -5.48 -15.31 13.80
CA SER A 73 -6.87 -15.64 13.46
C SER A 73 -7.82 -15.47 14.65
N ALA A 74 -7.32 -15.64 15.88
CA ALA A 74 -8.09 -15.39 17.10
C ALA A 74 -8.20 -13.88 17.44
N LEU A 75 -7.13 -13.10 17.24
CA LEU A 75 -7.09 -11.68 17.60
C LEU A 75 -7.65 -10.74 16.53
N GLU A 76 -7.52 -11.08 15.24
CA GLU A 76 -7.91 -10.22 14.12
C GLU A 76 -9.39 -9.82 14.15
N PRO A 77 -10.37 -10.73 14.41
CA PRO A 77 -11.78 -10.34 14.49
C PRO A 77 -12.08 -9.37 15.63
N TYR A 78 -11.50 -9.60 16.81
CA TYR A 78 -11.67 -8.75 17.99
C TYR A 78 -11.18 -7.32 17.73
N TRP A 79 -9.95 -7.21 17.21
CA TRP A 79 -9.34 -5.92 16.93
C TRP A 79 -9.95 -5.21 15.73
N GLU A 80 -10.40 -5.94 14.71
CA GLU A 80 -11.07 -5.35 13.55
C GLU A 80 -12.37 -4.62 13.93
N ALA A 81 -13.09 -5.10 14.96
CA ALA A 81 -14.26 -4.42 15.51
C ALA A 81 -13.91 -3.11 16.25
N GLN A 82 -12.69 -2.98 16.79
CA GLN A 82 -12.24 -1.81 17.54
C GLN A 82 -11.53 -0.77 16.66
N PHE A 83 -10.86 -1.23 15.59
CA PHE A 83 -10.00 -0.40 14.76
C PHE A 83 -10.72 0.79 14.15
N GLU A 84 -9.98 1.90 14.07
CA GLU A 84 -10.49 3.17 13.55
C GLU A 84 -10.82 3.05 12.06
N GLY A 85 -12.01 3.52 11.67
CA GLY A 85 -12.52 3.34 10.31
C GLY A 85 -11.73 4.06 9.21
N THR A 86 -10.78 4.93 9.57
CA THR A 86 -9.87 5.61 8.64
C THR A 86 -8.43 5.06 8.66
N SER A 87 -8.22 3.92 9.32
CA SER A 87 -7.03 3.08 9.15
C SER A 87 -7.30 1.97 8.14
N TYR A 88 -6.42 1.82 7.13
CA TYR A 88 -6.64 0.88 6.02
C TYR A 88 -5.53 -0.17 5.89
N GLY A 89 -4.28 0.17 6.20
CA GLY A 89 -3.14 -0.70 5.96
C GLY A 89 -3.19 -2.00 6.77
N PHE A 90 -2.85 -3.12 6.11
CA PHE A 90 -2.79 -4.46 6.70
C PHE A 90 -4.09 -4.97 7.36
N ARG A 91 -5.25 -4.44 6.96
CA ARG A 91 -6.56 -4.89 7.44
C ARG A 91 -7.27 -5.77 6.42
N PRO A 92 -7.98 -6.82 6.86
CA PRO A 92 -8.76 -7.63 5.95
C PRO A 92 -9.88 -6.79 5.35
N GLY A 93 -10.11 -6.96 4.06
CA GLY A 93 -11.20 -6.22 3.41
C GLY A 93 -10.91 -4.75 3.09
N ARG A 94 -9.69 -4.24 3.33
CA ARG A 94 -9.32 -2.84 3.08
C ARG A 94 -8.10 -2.74 2.18
N SER A 95 -8.12 -1.75 1.29
CA SER A 95 -7.14 -1.57 0.22
C SER A 95 -6.53 -0.17 0.24
N ALA A 96 -5.44 0.02 -0.50
CA ALA A 96 -4.90 1.35 -0.76
C ALA A 96 -5.94 2.23 -1.49
N HIS A 97 -6.80 1.63 -2.32
CA HIS A 97 -7.86 2.34 -3.04
C HIS A 97 -8.92 2.93 -2.11
N ASP A 98 -9.21 2.29 -0.98
CA ASP A 98 -10.13 2.84 0.03
C ASP A 98 -9.57 4.14 0.62
N ALA A 99 -8.29 4.15 0.98
CA ALA A 99 -7.62 5.34 1.49
C ALA A 99 -7.66 6.47 0.46
N ILE A 100 -7.35 6.18 -0.81
CA ILE A 100 -7.37 7.16 -1.90
C ILE A 100 -8.78 7.68 -2.19
N GLY A 101 -9.80 6.82 -2.19
CA GLY A 101 -11.19 7.24 -2.38
C GLY A 101 -11.69 8.12 -1.23
N ARG A 102 -11.22 7.87 0.00
CA ARG A 102 -11.52 8.72 1.16
C ARG A 102 -10.85 10.08 1.06
N ILE A 103 -9.59 10.13 0.62
CA ILE A 103 -8.87 11.37 0.31
C ILE A 103 -9.64 12.17 -0.75
N PHE A 104 -10.03 11.52 -1.86
CA PHE A 104 -10.79 12.16 -2.93
C PHE A 104 -12.09 12.77 -2.42
N SER A 105 -12.88 12.00 -1.67
CA SER A 105 -14.16 12.46 -1.11
C SER A 105 -14.00 13.66 -0.17
N THR A 106 -12.86 13.76 0.51
CA THR A 106 -12.54 14.86 1.44
C THR A 106 -12.14 16.14 0.70
N ILE A 107 -11.34 16.03 -0.36
CA ILE A 107 -10.78 17.18 -1.11
C ILE A 107 -11.77 17.69 -2.15
N ASN A 108 -12.61 16.82 -2.73
CA ASN A 108 -13.48 17.19 -3.86
C ASN A 108 -14.51 18.30 -3.51
N GLN A 109 -14.75 18.55 -2.23
CA GLN A 109 -15.67 19.61 -1.77
C GLN A 109 -14.94 20.92 -1.42
N CYS A 110 -13.68 20.85 -1.00
CA CYS A 110 -12.90 22.02 -0.60
C CYS A 110 -11.40 21.68 -0.64
N PRO A 111 -10.53 22.56 -1.18
CA PRO A 111 -9.09 22.36 -1.13
C PRO A 111 -8.61 22.36 0.32
N LYS A 112 -7.65 21.49 0.62
CA LYS A 112 -7.09 21.31 1.96
C LYS A 112 -5.58 21.52 1.95
N TYR A 113 -5.05 21.95 3.09
CA TYR A 113 -3.68 21.66 3.50
C TYR A 113 -3.58 20.20 3.93
N VAL A 114 -2.42 19.61 3.65
CA VAL A 114 -2.14 18.20 3.88
C VAL A 114 -0.84 18.08 4.64
N LEU A 115 -0.88 17.43 5.80
CA LEU A 115 0.33 16.87 6.40
C LEU A 115 0.54 15.49 5.80
N ASP A 116 1.60 15.34 5.01
CA ASP A 116 2.11 14.05 4.56
C ASP A 116 3.17 13.61 5.57
N ALA A 117 2.95 12.49 6.26
CA ALA A 117 3.80 12.05 7.37
C ALA A 117 4.06 10.53 7.32
N ASP A 118 5.28 10.16 7.73
CA ASP A 118 5.80 8.80 7.77
C ASP A 118 6.44 8.56 9.14
N ILE A 119 6.23 7.37 9.71
CA ILE A 119 6.83 6.98 10.99
C ILE A 119 8.21 6.36 10.76
N ALA A 120 9.22 6.89 11.45
CA ALA A 120 10.58 6.39 11.33
C ALA A 120 10.70 4.98 11.93
N LYS A 121 11.08 4.00 11.09
CA LYS A 121 11.34 2.60 11.48
C LYS A 121 10.21 2.02 12.34
N CYS A 122 8.96 2.21 11.91
CA CYS A 122 7.77 1.83 12.69
C CYS A 122 7.81 0.39 13.19
N PHE A 123 8.23 -0.57 12.37
CA PHE A 123 8.31 -1.96 12.82
C PHE A 123 9.48 -2.22 13.76
N ASP A 124 10.59 -1.51 13.66
CA ASP A 124 11.81 -1.82 14.42
C ASP A 124 11.88 -1.12 15.78
N LYS A 125 11.11 -0.04 16.00
CA LYS A 125 11.19 0.80 17.21
C LYS A 125 10.01 0.67 18.19
N ILE A 126 8.96 -0.09 17.87
CA ILE A 126 7.80 -0.23 18.77
C ILE A 126 8.24 -0.76 20.14
N ASN A 127 7.88 -0.03 21.21
CA ASN A 127 8.13 -0.47 22.58
C ASN A 127 7.29 -1.73 22.91
N HIS A 128 7.97 -2.78 23.40
CA HIS A 128 7.32 -4.07 23.69
C HIS A 128 6.33 -3.98 24.85
N ASP A 129 6.66 -3.27 25.93
CA ASP A 129 5.79 -3.12 27.10
C ASP A 129 4.53 -2.33 26.75
N TYR A 130 4.67 -1.27 25.96
CA TYR A 130 3.53 -0.51 25.45
C TYR A 130 2.62 -1.39 24.58
N LEU A 131 3.20 -2.13 23.62
CA LEU A 131 2.41 -3.04 22.76
C LEU A 131 1.72 -4.12 23.60
N LEU A 132 2.43 -4.76 24.52
CA LEU A 132 1.86 -5.80 25.37
C LEU A 132 0.78 -5.23 26.29
N SER A 133 0.95 -4.04 26.88
CA SER A 133 -0.09 -3.44 27.73
C SER A 133 -1.41 -3.22 26.97
N LYS A 134 -1.32 -2.91 25.67
CA LYS A 134 -2.45 -2.67 24.78
C LYS A 134 -3.09 -3.92 24.21
N VAL A 135 -2.34 -5.00 24.05
CA VAL A 135 -2.88 -6.27 23.54
C VAL A 135 -3.70 -6.95 24.63
N GLU A 136 -5.02 -6.89 24.46
CA GLU A 136 -5.99 -7.60 25.28
C GLU A 136 -6.06 -9.07 24.85
N CYS A 137 -5.43 -9.94 25.64
CA CYS A 137 -5.47 -11.38 25.44
C CYS A 137 -5.15 -12.16 26.72
N PRO A 138 -5.49 -13.44 26.80
CA PRO A 138 -5.09 -14.32 27.89
C PRO A 138 -3.57 -14.34 28.12
N HIS A 139 -3.16 -14.49 29.38
CA HIS A 139 -1.76 -14.39 29.79
C HIS A 139 -0.81 -15.36 29.06
N ASN A 140 -1.28 -16.57 28.76
CA ASN A 140 -0.53 -17.57 28.00
C ASN A 140 -0.21 -17.11 26.56
N ILE A 141 -1.16 -16.48 25.87
CA ILE A 141 -0.96 -15.91 24.53
C ILE A 141 -0.05 -14.70 24.60
N LYS A 142 -0.26 -13.84 25.59
CA LYS A 142 0.57 -12.66 25.83
C LYS A 142 2.05 -13.02 26.02
N ARG A 143 2.33 -14.09 26.77
CA ARG A 143 3.68 -14.64 26.94
C ARG A 143 4.30 -15.13 25.63
N ILE A 144 3.51 -15.74 24.75
CA ILE A 144 3.96 -16.20 23.44
C ILE A 144 4.25 -15.02 22.51
N ILE A 145 3.41 -13.99 22.53
CA ILE A 145 3.66 -12.75 21.79
C ILE A 145 4.95 -12.10 22.27
N LYS A 146 5.15 -11.99 23.60
CA LYS A 146 6.39 -11.49 24.19
C LYS A 146 7.61 -12.27 23.70
N GLN A 147 7.55 -13.61 23.73
CA GLN A 147 8.62 -14.45 23.17
C GLN A 147 8.90 -14.17 21.69
N TRP A 148 7.89 -13.88 20.86
CA TRP A 148 8.13 -13.53 19.45
C TRP A 148 8.80 -12.18 19.27
N LEU A 149 8.54 -11.22 20.17
CA LEU A 149 9.17 -9.91 20.14
C LEU A 149 10.64 -10.00 20.60
N GLU A 150 10.94 -10.88 21.56
CA GLU A 150 12.28 -11.05 22.16
C GLU A 150 13.14 -12.14 21.49
N CYS A 151 12.60 -12.95 20.58
CA CYS A 151 13.30 -14.15 20.08
C CYS A 151 14.60 -13.91 19.28
N GLY A 152 15.00 -12.66 19.07
CA GLY A 152 16.23 -12.28 18.38
C GLY A 152 16.23 -12.64 16.89
N VAL A 153 17.30 -12.23 16.21
CA VAL A 153 17.51 -12.50 14.79
C VAL A 153 18.88 -13.11 14.55
N MET A 154 18.92 -14.14 13.71
CA MET A 154 20.12 -14.79 13.22
C MET A 154 20.49 -14.19 11.86
N ASP A 155 21.60 -13.45 11.77
CA ASP A 155 22.18 -12.97 10.51
C ASP A 155 23.52 -13.65 10.25
N LYS A 156 23.61 -14.40 9.13
CA LYS A 156 24.80 -15.17 8.72
C LYS A 156 25.47 -16.02 9.83
N GLY A 157 24.69 -16.52 10.78
CA GLY A 157 25.19 -17.35 11.89
C GLY A 157 25.54 -16.57 13.17
N ILE A 158 25.40 -15.24 13.16
CA ILE A 158 25.54 -14.38 14.33
C ILE A 158 24.13 -14.13 14.88
N PHE A 159 23.96 -14.37 16.18
CA PHE A 159 22.73 -14.07 16.90
C PHE A 159 22.76 -12.63 17.42
N GLU A 160 21.71 -11.88 17.08
CA GLU A 160 21.47 -10.51 17.56
C GLU A 160 20.21 -10.49 18.42
N GLU A 161 20.30 -9.93 19.62
CA GLU A 161 19.15 -9.70 20.49
C GLU A 161 18.23 -8.61 19.91
N THR A 162 16.97 -8.61 20.32
CA THR A 162 15.97 -7.66 19.82
C THR A 162 15.30 -6.97 21.01
N ASP A 163 15.79 -5.78 21.34
CA ASP A 163 15.31 -5.00 22.50
C ASP A 163 14.05 -4.19 22.20
N SER A 164 13.73 -3.99 20.93
CA SER A 164 12.55 -3.23 20.50
C SER A 164 12.06 -3.65 19.11
N GLY A 165 10.82 -3.29 18.81
CA GLY A 165 10.19 -3.56 17.52
C GLY A 165 9.47 -4.90 17.42
N THR A 166 8.71 -5.04 16.34
CA THR A 166 8.07 -6.28 15.91
C THR A 166 8.83 -6.83 14.71
N PRO A 167 9.12 -8.14 14.66
CA PRO A 167 9.94 -8.68 13.60
C PRO A 167 9.27 -8.56 12.24
N GLN A 168 9.91 -7.81 11.33
CA GLN A 168 9.40 -7.59 9.98
C GLN A 168 9.47 -8.91 9.20
N GLY A 169 8.32 -9.54 8.92
CA GLY A 169 8.24 -10.85 8.25
C GLY A 169 7.48 -11.92 9.05
N GLY A 170 7.17 -11.64 10.32
CA GLY A 170 6.17 -12.40 11.07
C GLY A 170 4.77 -12.21 10.48
N VAL A 171 3.96 -13.27 10.53
CA VAL A 171 2.57 -13.27 10.02
C VAL A 171 1.68 -12.34 10.85
N ILE A 172 1.96 -12.24 12.16
CA ILE A 172 1.20 -11.44 13.11
C ILE A 172 1.71 -9.99 13.24
N SER A 173 2.94 -9.71 12.83
CA SER A 173 3.58 -8.40 13.03
C SER A 173 2.78 -7.22 12.45
N PRO A 174 2.16 -7.30 11.26
CA PRO A 174 1.31 -6.22 10.77
C PRO A 174 0.09 -5.92 11.65
N LEU A 175 -0.52 -6.95 12.24
CA LEU A 175 -1.63 -6.78 13.19
C LEU A 175 -1.13 -6.10 14.47
N LEU A 176 -0.01 -6.54 15.02
CA LEU A 176 0.60 -5.93 16.21
C LEU A 176 0.96 -4.46 16.00
N ALA A 177 1.52 -4.10 14.83
CA ALA A 177 1.79 -2.71 14.49
C ALA A 177 0.51 -1.85 14.43
N ASN A 178 -0.57 -2.41 13.88
CA ASN A 178 -1.88 -1.72 13.89
C ASN A 178 -2.45 -1.56 15.30
N ILE A 179 -2.27 -2.54 16.19
CA ILE A 179 -2.66 -2.46 17.59
C ILE A 179 -1.86 -1.36 18.30
N ALA A 180 -0.52 -1.35 18.14
CA ALA A 180 0.34 -0.31 18.71
C ALA A 180 -0.14 1.10 18.31
N LEU A 181 -0.46 1.32 17.04
CA LEU A 181 -0.91 2.62 16.52
C LEU A 181 -2.40 2.92 16.72
N HIS A 182 -3.19 1.99 17.26
CA HIS A 182 -4.63 2.19 17.45
C HIS A 182 -4.92 3.30 18.46
N GLY A 183 -5.93 4.13 18.23
CA GLY A 183 -6.34 5.18 19.18
C GLY A 183 -5.64 6.51 18.94
N MET A 184 -4.58 6.54 18.14
CA MET A 184 -3.94 7.77 17.69
C MET A 184 -4.95 8.74 17.08
N ILE A 185 -5.78 8.25 16.15
CA ILE A 185 -6.72 9.09 15.40
C ILE A 185 -7.81 9.61 16.34
N LYS A 186 -8.43 8.72 17.14
CA LYS A 186 -9.47 9.09 18.10
C LYS A 186 -8.96 10.10 19.13
N ASP A 187 -7.75 9.93 19.66
CA ASP A 187 -7.19 10.85 20.65
C ASP A 187 -6.89 12.22 20.03
N LEU A 188 -6.32 12.26 18.82
CA LEU A 188 -6.09 13.53 18.11
C LEU A 188 -7.41 14.23 17.78
N GLU A 189 -8.43 13.51 17.33
CA GLU A 189 -9.74 14.08 17.03
C GLU A 189 -10.44 14.70 18.25
N LYS A 190 -10.17 14.23 19.48
CA LYS A 190 -10.72 14.83 20.72
C LYS A 190 -10.19 16.24 20.97
N HIS A 191 -9.00 16.59 20.47
CA HIS A 191 -8.39 17.92 20.66
C HIS A 191 -9.05 19.01 19.80
N PHE A 192 -9.92 18.64 18.85
CA PHE A 192 -10.54 19.57 17.92
C PHE A 192 -12.07 19.54 18.05
N PRO A 193 -12.74 20.71 18.08
CA PRO A 193 -14.19 20.75 18.15
C PRO A 193 -14.82 20.26 16.84
N ASN A 194 -16.02 19.66 16.94
CA ASN A 194 -16.79 19.21 15.77
C ASN A 194 -17.12 20.38 14.82
N SER A 195 -17.37 21.56 15.39
CA SER A 195 -17.69 22.76 14.63
C SER A 195 -17.00 24.00 15.20
N LYS A 196 -16.65 24.94 14.33
CA LYS A 196 -16.11 26.24 14.72
C LYS A 196 -16.88 27.35 14.01
N LYS A 197 -17.25 28.40 14.75
CA LYS A 197 -17.84 29.62 14.18
C LYS A 197 -16.73 30.40 13.47
N ARG A 198 -16.96 30.76 12.21
CA ARG A 198 -16.07 31.65 11.45
C ARG A 198 -16.38 33.10 11.84
N GLU A 199 -15.40 33.99 11.66
CA GLU A 199 -15.53 35.42 12.01
C GLU A 199 -16.74 36.09 11.33
N GLY A 200 -17.11 35.67 10.12
CA GLY A 200 -18.33 36.12 9.43
C GLY A 200 -19.64 35.44 9.84
N GLY A 201 -19.75 34.90 11.06
CA GLY A 201 -20.98 34.31 11.62
C GLY A 201 -21.35 32.90 11.12
N SER A 202 -20.82 32.46 9.97
CA SER A 202 -21.07 31.09 9.45
C SER A 202 -20.40 30.00 10.30
N VAL A 203 -21.09 28.88 10.51
CA VAL A 203 -20.56 27.75 11.29
C VAL A 203 -19.94 26.71 10.37
N ASN A 204 -18.63 26.44 10.52
CA ASN A 204 -18.01 25.29 9.89
C ASN A 204 -18.34 24.04 10.71
N ARG A 205 -19.35 23.28 10.28
CA ARG A 205 -19.79 22.02 10.92
C ARG A 205 -18.84 20.83 10.71
N ARG A 206 -17.76 21.01 9.94
CA ARG A 206 -16.77 19.98 9.61
C ARG A 206 -15.36 20.50 9.91
N PHE A 207 -15.18 21.09 11.08
CA PHE A 207 -13.90 21.66 11.51
C PHE A 207 -12.88 20.59 11.89
N LYS A 208 -13.31 19.37 12.25
CA LYS A 208 -12.36 18.32 12.61
C LYS A 208 -11.40 17.97 11.46
N PRO A 209 -10.09 17.87 11.73
CA PRO A 209 -9.13 17.37 10.75
C PRO A 209 -9.47 15.95 10.34
N ARG A 210 -9.20 15.61 9.08
CA ARG A 210 -9.44 14.26 8.53
C ARG A 210 -8.15 13.48 8.50
N PHE A 211 -8.08 12.42 9.31
CA PHE A 211 -6.94 11.50 9.36
C PHE A 211 -7.20 10.31 8.45
N ILE A 212 -6.20 9.94 7.66
CA ILE A 212 -6.22 8.77 6.79
C ILE A 212 -4.88 8.06 6.96
N ARG A 213 -4.89 6.85 7.53
CA ARG A 213 -3.69 6.07 7.83
C ARG A 213 -3.63 4.80 6.99
N TYR A 214 -2.47 4.53 6.43
CA TYR A 214 -2.14 3.29 5.76
C TYR A 214 -0.84 2.73 6.35
N ALA A 215 -0.97 1.85 7.34
CA ALA A 215 0.16 1.35 8.11
C ALA A 215 0.94 2.50 8.80
N ASP A 216 2.20 2.69 8.42
CA ASP A 216 3.15 3.70 8.90
C ASP A 216 3.07 5.04 8.13
N ASP A 217 2.54 5.03 6.91
CA ASP A 217 2.23 6.22 6.13
C ASP A 217 0.86 6.79 6.53
N PHE A 218 0.74 8.10 6.76
CA PHE A 218 -0.56 8.73 7.00
C PHE A 218 -0.61 10.17 6.51
N VAL A 219 -1.83 10.61 6.21
CA VAL A 219 -2.12 11.98 5.78
C VAL A 219 -3.21 12.60 6.62
N ILE A 220 -3.07 13.90 6.88
CA ILE A 220 -4.05 14.70 7.62
C ILE A 220 -4.47 15.87 6.77
N LEU A 221 -5.78 16.03 6.58
CA LEU A 221 -6.35 17.07 5.75
C LEU A 221 -7.17 18.06 6.57
N HIS A 222 -6.90 19.35 6.39
CA HIS A 222 -7.67 20.44 7.00
C HIS A 222 -7.64 21.72 6.13
N GLU A 223 -8.60 22.63 6.32
CA GLU A 223 -8.68 23.90 5.57
C GLU A 223 -7.66 24.93 6.04
N ASP A 224 -7.34 24.89 7.33
CA ASP A 224 -6.45 25.84 8.00
C ASP A 224 -5.06 25.22 8.21
N TYR A 225 -4.02 25.99 7.89
CA TYR A 225 -2.62 25.60 8.03
C TYR A 225 -2.22 25.42 9.51
N ASP A 226 -2.69 26.29 10.39
CA ASP A 226 -2.32 26.25 11.82
C ASP A 226 -2.83 24.98 12.51
N VAL A 227 -4.02 24.49 12.12
CA VAL A 227 -4.56 23.22 12.60
C VAL A 227 -3.66 22.06 12.17
N ILE A 228 -3.11 22.09 10.96
CA ILE A 228 -2.15 21.09 10.49
C ILE A 228 -0.85 21.15 11.31
N LEU A 229 -0.36 22.35 11.61
CA LEU A 229 0.85 22.53 12.43
C LEU A 229 0.62 22.03 13.87
N GLN A 230 -0.56 22.28 14.44
CA GLN A 230 -0.96 21.75 15.73
C GLN A 230 -1.06 20.22 15.70
N CYS A 231 -1.67 19.63 14.66
CA CYS A 231 -1.73 18.18 14.48
C CYS A 231 -0.32 17.57 14.46
N LYS A 232 0.62 18.18 13.75
CA LYS A 232 2.02 17.71 13.69
C LYS A 232 2.65 17.61 15.09
N LYS A 233 2.43 18.62 15.94
CA LYS A 233 2.93 18.64 17.33
C LYS A 233 2.28 17.56 18.19
N LEU A 234 0.94 17.46 18.15
CA LEU A 234 0.20 16.49 18.95
C LEU A 234 0.55 15.03 18.57
N ILE A 235 0.82 14.77 17.30
CA ILE A 235 1.23 13.44 16.83
C ILE A 235 2.62 13.09 17.33
N ALA A 236 3.57 14.03 17.27
CA ALA A 236 4.91 13.80 17.81
C ALA A 236 4.83 13.38 19.29
N GLN A 237 4.07 14.12 20.09
CA GLN A 237 3.83 13.80 21.51
C GLN A 237 3.12 12.45 21.72
N TRP A 238 2.19 12.07 20.84
CA TRP A 238 1.51 10.79 20.93
C TRP A 238 2.45 9.62 20.57
N LEU A 239 3.28 9.78 19.53
CA LEU A 239 4.22 8.77 19.08
C LEU A 239 5.34 8.51 20.08
N GLU A 240 5.81 9.55 20.80
CA GLU A 240 6.79 9.41 21.88
C GLU A 240 6.34 8.40 22.94
N LYS A 241 5.04 8.38 23.29
CA LYS A 241 4.46 7.41 24.24
C LYS A 241 4.58 5.96 23.77
N VAL A 242 4.62 5.75 22.46
CA VAL A 242 4.75 4.42 21.82
C VAL A 242 6.24 4.04 21.63
N GLY A 243 7.17 4.99 21.82
CA GLY A 243 8.58 4.83 21.47
C GLY A 243 8.87 5.09 19.98
N LEU A 244 7.99 5.82 19.29
CA LEU A 244 8.09 6.09 17.85
C LEU A 244 8.31 7.58 17.59
N GLU A 245 8.84 7.88 16.40
CA GLU A 245 9.15 9.25 15.98
C GLU A 245 8.67 9.49 14.55
N LEU A 246 8.29 10.73 14.25
CA LEU A 246 8.05 11.16 12.88
C LEU A 246 9.37 11.19 12.12
N LYS A 247 9.36 10.79 10.85
CA LYS A 247 10.51 10.92 9.96
C LYS A 247 10.56 12.35 9.38
N PRO A 248 11.46 13.25 9.82
CA PRO A 248 11.41 14.65 9.41
C PRO A 248 11.63 14.84 7.91
N GLU A 249 12.53 14.03 7.31
CA GLU A 249 12.87 14.08 5.88
C GLU A 249 11.68 13.81 4.95
N LYS A 250 10.72 13.00 5.40
CA LYS A 250 9.54 12.63 4.61
C LYS A 250 8.29 13.41 5.03
N THR A 251 8.30 13.95 6.25
CA THR A 251 7.16 14.69 6.76
C THR A 251 7.13 16.08 6.13
N SER A 252 6.10 16.37 5.35
CA SER A 252 5.97 17.65 4.66
C SER A 252 4.54 18.18 4.70
N ILE A 253 4.41 19.50 4.74
CA ILE A 253 3.12 20.15 4.57
C ILE A 253 2.98 20.51 3.09
N ARG A 254 1.81 20.25 2.54
CA ARG A 254 1.45 20.51 1.14
C ARG A 254 0.08 21.16 1.10
N HIS A 255 -0.28 21.74 -0.03
CA HIS A 255 -1.63 22.20 -0.27
C HIS A 255 -2.12 21.65 -1.61
N THR A 256 -3.40 21.28 -1.66
CA THR A 256 -3.95 20.52 -2.80
C THR A 256 -4.10 21.35 -4.08
N LEU A 257 -4.29 22.68 -3.98
CA LEU A 257 -4.60 23.56 -5.11
C LEU A 257 -3.56 24.67 -5.34
N LYS A 258 -3.26 25.44 -4.29
CA LYS A 258 -2.28 26.54 -4.27
C LYS A 258 -0.87 26.07 -3.93
N SER A 259 0.14 26.71 -4.50
CA SER A 259 1.52 26.61 -4.05
C SER A 259 1.68 27.28 -2.68
N ILE A 260 2.55 26.74 -1.84
CA ILE A 260 2.84 27.28 -0.51
C ILE A 260 4.31 27.69 -0.42
N LYS A 261 4.61 28.76 0.30
CA LYS A 261 5.97 29.10 0.69
C LYS A 261 6.25 28.45 2.04
N GLN A 262 7.21 27.54 2.07
CA GLN A 262 7.66 26.89 3.29
C GLN A 262 9.18 27.04 3.37
N ASP A 263 9.67 27.65 4.46
CA ASP A 263 11.11 27.85 4.71
C ASP A 263 11.84 28.51 3.53
N GLY A 264 11.23 29.55 2.94
CA GLY A 264 11.76 30.29 1.79
C GLY A 264 11.64 29.59 0.43
N LYS A 265 11.18 28.33 0.39
CA LYS A 265 10.99 27.56 -0.85
C LYS A 265 9.54 27.51 -1.28
N ILE A 266 9.28 27.68 -2.57
CA ILE A 266 7.96 27.49 -3.17
C ILE A 266 7.76 25.99 -3.41
N VAL A 267 6.71 25.46 -2.80
CA VAL A 267 6.30 24.07 -2.96
C VAL A 267 5.09 24.02 -3.87
N ASP A 268 5.18 23.22 -4.92
CA ASP A 268 4.10 22.99 -5.87
C ASP A 268 2.88 22.32 -5.21
N PRO A 269 1.67 22.61 -5.72
CA PRO A 269 0.45 22.01 -5.19
C PRO A 269 0.36 20.52 -5.50
N GLY A 270 -0.32 19.82 -4.60
CA GLY A 270 -0.51 18.38 -4.61
C GLY A 270 0.51 17.63 -3.77
N PHE A 271 0.27 16.34 -3.61
CA PHE A 271 1.12 15.44 -2.83
C PHE A 271 1.04 14.02 -3.39
N ASP A 272 2.05 13.20 -3.08
CA ASP A 272 2.09 11.80 -3.47
C ASP A 272 1.74 10.93 -2.25
N PHE A 273 0.78 10.02 -2.37
CA PHE A 273 0.43 9.07 -1.30
C PHE A 273 0.12 7.69 -1.91
N LEU A 274 0.69 6.62 -1.35
CA LEU A 274 0.51 5.23 -1.82
C LEU A 274 0.77 5.01 -3.33
N GLY A 275 1.64 5.83 -3.92
CA GLY A 275 1.95 5.78 -5.34
C GLY A 275 0.97 6.51 -6.26
N PHE A 276 0.07 7.31 -5.69
CA PHE A 276 -0.84 8.19 -6.40
C PHE A 276 -0.44 9.64 -6.18
N ASN A 277 -0.52 10.46 -7.22
CA ASN A 277 -0.41 11.91 -7.13
C ASN A 277 -1.82 12.50 -7.01
N ILE A 278 -2.07 13.23 -5.91
CA ILE A 278 -3.35 13.88 -5.63
C ILE A 278 -3.17 15.39 -5.77
N ARG A 279 -3.88 15.99 -6.72
CA ARG A 279 -3.85 17.44 -6.96
C ARG A 279 -5.20 17.98 -7.41
N SER A 280 -5.50 19.19 -6.95
CA SER A 280 -6.62 19.99 -7.42
C SER A 280 -6.12 21.04 -8.40
N TYR A 281 -6.87 21.25 -9.48
CA TYR A 281 -6.56 22.21 -10.53
C TYR A 281 -7.67 23.26 -10.61
N PRO A 282 -7.34 24.56 -10.71
CA PRO A 282 -8.36 25.57 -10.96
C PRO A 282 -8.98 25.31 -12.34
N VAL A 283 -10.29 25.42 -12.45
CA VAL A 283 -11.01 25.20 -13.71
C VAL A 283 -12.07 26.26 -13.91
N GLY A 284 -12.34 26.58 -15.17
CA GLY A 284 -13.42 27.50 -15.55
C GLY A 284 -14.81 26.96 -15.17
N LYS A 285 -15.81 27.84 -15.22
CA LYS A 285 -17.20 27.56 -14.82
C LYS A 285 -17.79 26.30 -15.48
N HIS A 286 -17.45 26.03 -16.74
CA HIS A 286 -17.98 24.91 -17.53
C HIS A 286 -17.33 23.53 -17.23
N HIS A 287 -16.20 23.51 -16.52
CA HIS A 287 -15.50 22.27 -16.16
C HIS A 287 -15.49 22.00 -14.67
N SER A 288 -16.05 22.91 -13.89
CA SER A 288 -16.16 22.79 -12.44
C SER A 288 -17.39 21.99 -12.05
N GLY A 289 -17.26 21.20 -10.99
CA GLY A 289 -18.42 20.60 -10.34
C GLY A 289 -19.14 21.59 -9.45
N ASN A 290 -20.28 21.14 -8.92
CA ASN A 290 -21.11 21.93 -8.01
C ASN A 290 -21.15 21.21 -6.65
N THR A 291 -21.28 21.96 -5.56
CA THR A 291 -21.34 21.41 -4.20
C THR A 291 -22.55 20.50 -3.93
N GLY A 292 -23.50 20.41 -4.87
CA GLY A 292 -24.77 19.69 -4.70
C GLY A 292 -25.72 20.36 -3.69
N GLY A 293 -26.90 19.77 -3.49
CA GLY A 293 -27.91 20.24 -2.53
C GLY A 293 -28.87 21.31 -3.07
N LYS A 294 -29.72 21.86 -2.17
CA LYS A 294 -30.77 22.85 -2.52
C LYS A 294 -30.24 24.16 -3.12
N HIS A 295 -28.99 24.53 -2.80
CA HIS A 295 -28.33 25.72 -3.34
C HIS A 295 -26.91 25.37 -3.85
N PRO A 296 -26.78 24.84 -5.08
CA PRO A 296 -25.50 24.41 -5.62
C PRO A 296 -24.58 25.62 -5.87
N ARG A 297 -23.33 25.54 -5.39
CA ARG A 297 -22.30 26.52 -5.67
C ARG A 297 -21.23 25.90 -6.54
N ILE A 298 -20.69 26.70 -7.47
CA ILE A 298 -19.57 26.30 -8.31
C ILE A 298 -18.33 26.14 -7.42
N ILE A 299 -17.64 25.01 -7.55
CA ILE A 299 -16.49 24.66 -6.71
C ILE A 299 -15.21 25.41 -7.15
N GLY A 300 -15.09 25.72 -8.45
CA GLY A 300 -13.96 26.46 -9.05
C GLY A 300 -12.68 25.63 -9.28
N PHE A 301 -12.67 24.35 -8.89
CA PHE A 301 -11.54 23.45 -9.12
C PHE A 301 -12.01 22.04 -9.48
N LYS A 302 -11.07 21.21 -9.96
CA LYS A 302 -11.26 19.77 -10.19
C LYS A 302 -10.10 19.00 -9.58
N THR A 303 -10.41 18.05 -8.70
CA THR A 303 -9.40 17.12 -8.16
C THR A 303 -9.16 15.99 -9.14
N ILE A 304 -7.91 15.79 -9.52
CA ILE A 304 -7.48 14.71 -10.40
C ILE A 304 -6.43 13.90 -9.65
N ILE A 305 -6.70 12.60 -9.51
CA ILE A 305 -5.76 11.65 -8.94
C ILE A 305 -5.18 10.83 -10.09
N LYS A 306 -3.87 10.82 -10.22
CA LYS A 306 -3.12 10.08 -11.26
C LYS A 306 -2.10 9.15 -10.60
N PRO A 307 -1.56 8.14 -11.30
CA PRO A 307 -0.37 7.43 -10.84
C PRO A 307 0.78 8.42 -10.63
N SER A 308 1.58 8.27 -9.57
CA SER A 308 2.70 9.19 -9.33
C SER A 308 3.81 9.00 -10.37
N LYS A 309 4.50 10.09 -10.72
CA LYS A 309 5.59 10.05 -11.72
C LYS A 309 6.67 9.02 -11.36
N LYS A 310 6.99 8.89 -10.07
CA LYS A 310 7.95 7.89 -9.55
C LYS A 310 7.51 6.46 -9.87
N LYS A 311 6.21 6.15 -9.74
CA LYS A 311 5.67 4.81 -10.00
C LYS A 311 5.48 4.51 -11.48
N ILE A 312 5.19 5.53 -12.28
CA ILE A 312 5.21 5.42 -13.75
C ILE A 312 6.63 5.07 -14.21
N LEU A 313 7.64 5.81 -13.74
CA LEU A 313 9.04 5.56 -14.08
C LEU A 313 9.50 4.16 -13.64
N ALA A 314 9.16 3.73 -12.43
CA ALA A 314 9.49 2.39 -11.94
C ALA A 314 8.86 1.28 -12.80
N HIS A 315 7.64 1.49 -13.30
CA HIS A 315 6.98 0.54 -14.22
C HIS A 315 7.69 0.48 -15.57
N HIS A 316 8.01 1.64 -16.12
CA HIS A 316 8.81 1.78 -17.34
C HIS A 316 10.15 1.04 -17.23
N GLU A 317 10.87 1.23 -16.13
CA GLU A 317 12.14 0.54 -15.86
C GLU A 317 11.97 -0.97 -15.72
N ALA A 318 10.93 -1.43 -15.00
CA ALA A 318 10.65 -2.86 -14.87
C ALA A 318 10.40 -3.52 -16.24
N ILE A 319 9.59 -2.90 -17.10
CA ILE A 319 9.35 -3.38 -18.47
C ILE A 319 10.66 -3.40 -19.27
N LYS A 320 11.43 -2.31 -19.19
CA LYS A 320 12.70 -2.16 -19.91
C LYS A 320 13.69 -3.26 -19.53
N GLU A 321 13.84 -3.55 -18.25
CA GLU A 321 14.75 -4.60 -17.77
C GLU A 321 14.28 -6.00 -18.19
N VAL A 322 12.98 -6.28 -18.18
CA VAL A 322 12.44 -7.54 -18.71
C VAL A 322 12.74 -7.68 -20.21
N ILE A 323 12.52 -6.63 -21.02
CA ILE A 323 12.82 -6.68 -22.46
C ILE A 323 14.32 -6.86 -22.71
N LYS A 324 15.18 -6.15 -21.96
CA LYS A 324 16.65 -6.29 -22.06
C LYS A 324 17.13 -7.69 -21.71
N ALA A 325 16.64 -8.27 -20.62
CA ALA A 325 17.00 -9.63 -20.21
C ALA A 325 16.52 -10.69 -21.21
N ASN A 326 15.49 -10.38 -22.02
CA ASN A 326 14.86 -11.29 -22.97
C ASN A 326 15.10 -10.89 -24.43
N LYS A 327 16.20 -10.20 -24.75
CA LYS A 327 16.56 -9.80 -26.13
C LYS A 327 16.52 -10.97 -27.13
N LYS A 328 17.05 -12.13 -26.73
CA LYS A 328 17.13 -13.35 -27.57
C LYS A 328 15.97 -14.33 -27.35
N ALA A 329 15.13 -14.13 -26.34
CA ALA A 329 14.08 -15.07 -25.96
C ALA A 329 12.97 -15.18 -27.03
N PRO A 330 12.25 -16.30 -27.14
CA PRO A 330 11.08 -16.40 -28.01
C PRO A 330 10.02 -15.34 -27.69
N GLN A 331 9.25 -14.93 -28.70
CA GLN A 331 8.20 -13.91 -28.54
C GLN A 331 7.18 -14.30 -27.46
N ALA A 332 6.70 -15.54 -27.47
CA ALA A 332 5.74 -16.04 -26.48
C ALA A 332 6.29 -15.95 -25.04
N ALA A 333 7.57 -16.26 -24.85
CA ALA A 333 8.22 -16.18 -23.54
C ALA A 333 8.33 -14.71 -23.06
N LEU A 334 8.58 -13.77 -23.96
CA LEU A 334 8.58 -12.34 -23.63
C LEU A 334 7.18 -11.87 -23.23
N ILE A 335 6.14 -12.25 -23.99
CA ILE A 335 4.74 -11.93 -23.68
C ILE A 335 4.35 -12.48 -22.31
N ALA A 336 4.67 -13.75 -22.04
CA ALA A 336 4.35 -14.40 -20.77
C ALA A 336 4.99 -13.71 -19.55
N ARG A 337 6.16 -13.09 -19.72
CA ARG A 337 6.84 -12.33 -18.66
C ARG A 337 6.29 -10.90 -18.50
N LEU A 338 5.92 -10.24 -19.59
CA LEU A 338 5.40 -8.87 -19.57
C LEU A 338 3.95 -8.79 -19.07
N ASN A 339 3.10 -9.75 -19.46
CA ASN A 339 1.66 -9.70 -19.18
C ASN A 339 1.32 -9.57 -17.68
N PRO A 340 1.92 -10.34 -16.75
CA PRO A 340 1.62 -10.21 -15.33
C PRO A 340 2.00 -8.84 -14.77
N ILE A 341 3.12 -8.27 -15.22
CA ILE A 341 3.62 -6.96 -14.77
C ILE A 341 2.68 -5.85 -15.24
N ILE A 342 2.35 -5.84 -16.53
CA ILE A 342 1.44 -4.85 -17.11
C ILE A 342 0.05 -4.96 -16.49
N ARG A 343 -0.51 -6.18 -16.44
CA ARG A 343 -1.84 -6.41 -15.90
C ARG A 343 -1.94 -6.03 -14.42
N GLY A 344 -0.93 -6.37 -13.62
CA GLY A 344 -0.87 -5.99 -12.21
C GLY A 344 -0.88 -4.48 -12.01
N TRP A 345 -0.02 -3.77 -12.74
CA TRP A 345 0.09 -2.32 -12.67
C TRP A 345 -1.20 -1.62 -13.15
N CYS A 346 -1.75 -2.05 -14.29
CA CYS A 346 -3.02 -1.53 -14.80
C CYS A 346 -4.18 -1.77 -13.83
N ASN A 347 -4.28 -2.96 -13.25
CA ASN A 347 -5.32 -3.27 -12.26
C ASN A 347 -5.21 -2.40 -11.01
N TYR A 348 -4.00 -2.13 -10.53
CA TYR A 348 -3.81 -1.25 -9.37
C TYR A 348 -4.18 0.20 -9.68
N TYR A 349 -3.87 0.72 -10.86
CA TYR A 349 -4.14 2.11 -11.20
C TYR A 349 -5.48 2.38 -11.91
N ARG A 350 -6.29 1.35 -12.21
CA ARG A 350 -7.57 1.52 -12.94
C ARG A 350 -8.64 2.31 -12.19
N THR A 351 -8.46 2.55 -10.90
CA THR A 351 -9.46 3.22 -10.03
C THR A 351 -9.43 4.74 -10.14
N VAL A 352 -8.33 5.29 -10.65
CA VAL A 352 -8.09 6.73 -10.73
C VAL A 352 -8.04 7.22 -12.19
N ALA A 353 -7.74 8.50 -12.42
CA ALA A 353 -7.69 9.09 -13.75
C ALA A 353 -6.42 8.67 -14.51
N SER A 354 -6.36 7.40 -14.92
CA SER A 354 -5.16 6.78 -15.48
C SER A 354 -5.19 6.58 -17.00
N LYS A 355 -6.29 6.93 -17.69
CA LYS A 355 -6.45 6.65 -19.14
C LYS A 355 -5.35 7.27 -19.99
N GLU A 356 -5.05 8.55 -19.76
CA GLU A 356 -3.96 9.27 -20.42
C GLU A 356 -2.60 8.61 -20.14
N THR A 357 -2.33 8.28 -18.88
CA THR A 357 -1.11 7.58 -18.47
C THR A 357 -1.00 6.22 -19.14
N PHE A 358 -2.09 5.45 -19.21
CA PHE A 358 -2.11 4.14 -19.85
C PHE A 358 -1.84 4.23 -21.36
N SER A 359 -2.36 5.26 -22.03
CA SER A 359 -2.05 5.51 -23.44
C SER A 359 -0.57 5.88 -23.65
N SER A 360 -0.01 6.73 -22.78
CA SER A 360 1.42 7.07 -22.81
C SER A 360 2.29 5.82 -22.62
N GLU A 361 1.98 5.00 -21.61
CA GLU A 361 2.72 3.77 -21.33
C GLU A 361 2.62 2.75 -22.47
N ALA A 362 1.44 2.64 -23.11
CA ALA A 362 1.27 1.80 -24.29
C ALA A 362 2.17 2.26 -25.45
N HIS A 363 2.26 3.58 -25.70
CA HIS A 363 3.14 4.12 -26.72
C HIS A 363 4.63 3.84 -26.42
N ILE A 364 5.05 4.02 -25.17
CA ILE A 364 6.42 3.74 -24.76
C ILE A 364 6.74 2.23 -24.90
N LEU A 365 5.84 1.35 -24.46
CA LEU A 365 5.98 -0.09 -24.63
C LEU A 365 6.10 -0.48 -26.11
N TRP A 366 5.28 0.13 -26.99
CA TRP A 366 5.37 -0.09 -28.43
C TRP A 366 6.76 0.29 -28.98
N ASN A 367 7.30 1.45 -28.58
CA ASN A 367 8.64 1.87 -28.97
C ASN A 367 9.73 0.88 -28.50
N MET A 368 9.61 0.35 -27.28
CA MET A 368 10.53 -0.66 -26.77
C MET A 368 10.47 -1.98 -27.54
N LEU A 369 9.26 -2.46 -27.86
CA LEU A 369 9.07 -3.70 -28.63
C LEU A 369 9.51 -3.54 -30.09
N ARG A 370 9.32 -2.35 -30.65
CA ARG A 370 9.89 -1.98 -31.96
C ARG A 370 11.42 -2.06 -31.92
N ALA A 371 12.07 -1.49 -30.90
CA ALA A 371 13.51 -1.59 -30.73
C ALA A 371 13.99 -3.04 -30.55
N TRP A 372 13.28 -3.84 -29.75
CA TRP A 372 13.54 -5.27 -29.59
C TRP A 372 13.44 -6.02 -30.93
N THR A 373 12.44 -5.69 -31.76
CA THR A 373 12.28 -6.29 -33.09
C THR A 373 13.43 -5.91 -34.03
N VAL A 374 13.83 -4.63 -34.02
CA VAL A 374 14.98 -4.14 -34.80
C VAL A 374 16.27 -4.86 -34.40
N SER A 375 16.47 -5.11 -33.11
CA SER A 375 17.66 -5.82 -32.62
C SER A 375 17.79 -7.26 -33.12
N ARG A 376 16.68 -7.88 -33.57
CA ARG A 376 16.61 -9.27 -34.05
C ARG A 376 16.51 -9.39 -35.56
N LYS A 377 16.42 -8.25 -36.24
CA LYS A 377 16.24 -8.17 -37.68
C LYS A 377 17.58 -8.46 -38.37
N LYS A 378 17.57 -9.25 -39.45
CA LYS A 378 18.75 -9.42 -40.32
C LYS A 378 19.03 -8.11 -41.07
N LYS A 379 20.31 -7.74 -41.29
CA LYS A 379 20.73 -6.48 -41.93
C LYS A 379 19.94 -6.15 -43.22
N LYS A 380 19.71 -7.15 -44.08
CA LYS A 380 19.01 -7.00 -45.38
C LYS A 380 17.48 -6.93 -45.32
N THR A 381 16.86 -7.24 -44.19
CA THR A 381 15.38 -7.18 -44.07
C THR A 381 14.95 -5.70 -44.03
N THR A 382 13.71 -5.36 -44.39
CA THR A 382 13.16 -4.00 -44.15
C THR A 382 12.48 -3.93 -42.78
N LEU A 383 12.33 -2.72 -42.19
CA LEU A 383 11.70 -2.60 -40.87
C LEU A 383 10.25 -3.13 -40.88
N ASN A 384 9.47 -2.76 -41.89
CA ASN A 384 8.09 -3.19 -42.03
C ASN A 384 7.96 -4.72 -42.11
N LYS A 385 8.84 -5.40 -42.86
CA LYS A 385 8.85 -6.87 -42.94
C LYS A 385 9.22 -7.53 -41.61
N ALA A 386 10.14 -6.92 -40.84
CA ALA A 386 10.49 -7.41 -39.51
C ALA A 386 9.36 -7.21 -38.50
N LEU A 387 8.68 -6.07 -38.53
CA LEU A 387 7.55 -5.80 -37.64
C LEU A 387 6.38 -6.72 -37.96
N ARG A 388 6.00 -6.91 -39.24
CA ARG A 388 4.91 -7.83 -39.64
C ARG A 388 5.14 -9.29 -39.22
N LYS A 389 6.39 -9.68 -38.91
CA LYS A 389 6.71 -11.01 -38.39
C LYS A 389 6.22 -11.21 -36.94
N TYR A 390 6.32 -10.19 -36.10
CA TYR A 390 6.00 -10.28 -34.66
C TYR A 390 4.71 -9.55 -34.30
N PHE A 391 4.30 -8.60 -35.13
CA PHE A 391 3.10 -7.82 -34.97
C PHE A 391 2.12 -8.18 -36.07
N SER A 392 0.91 -8.54 -35.68
CA SER A 392 -0.16 -8.92 -36.61
C SER A 392 -1.43 -8.13 -36.30
N ASN A 393 -2.43 -8.25 -37.17
CA ASN A 393 -3.76 -7.75 -36.85
C ASN A 393 -4.32 -8.64 -35.74
N GLY A 394 -4.55 -8.05 -34.58
CA GLY A 394 -4.99 -8.77 -33.40
C GLY A 394 -6.15 -8.06 -32.73
N LYS A 395 -6.49 -8.52 -31.53
CA LYS A 395 -7.58 -7.93 -30.73
C LYS A 395 -7.42 -6.42 -30.54
N HIS A 396 -6.20 -5.91 -30.54
CA HIS A 396 -5.86 -4.52 -30.22
C HIS A 396 -5.63 -3.66 -31.48
N GLY A 397 -6.04 -4.17 -32.65
CA GLY A 397 -5.89 -3.52 -33.94
C GLY A 397 -4.63 -3.92 -34.71
N LEU A 398 -4.33 -3.13 -35.73
CA LEU A 398 -3.11 -3.25 -36.54
C LEU A 398 -1.89 -3.00 -35.64
N TRP A 399 -0.91 -3.89 -35.73
CA TRP A 399 0.31 -3.89 -34.91
C TRP A 399 0.15 -4.40 -33.47
N THR A 400 -0.66 -5.44 -33.28
CA THR A 400 -0.72 -6.17 -32.00
C THR A 400 0.48 -7.11 -31.86
N PHE A 401 1.24 -7.01 -30.75
CA PHE A 401 2.35 -7.93 -30.47
C PHE A 401 1.82 -9.27 -29.95
N GLN A 402 1.77 -10.27 -30.83
CA GLN A 402 1.16 -11.57 -30.51
C GLN A 402 1.77 -12.73 -31.31
N THR A 403 1.66 -13.92 -30.75
CA THR A 403 1.81 -15.21 -31.45
C THR A 403 0.44 -15.85 -31.66
N LYS A 404 0.38 -17.05 -32.25
CA LYS A 404 -0.89 -17.80 -32.40
C LYS A 404 -1.58 -18.04 -31.05
N ASP A 405 -0.81 -18.29 -30.00
CA ASP A 405 -1.33 -18.72 -28.69
C ASP A 405 -1.28 -17.64 -27.60
N CYS A 406 -0.56 -16.54 -27.82
CA CYS A 406 -0.31 -15.53 -26.79
C CYS A 406 -0.44 -14.11 -27.33
N VAL A 407 -1.22 -13.27 -26.65
CA VAL A 407 -1.40 -11.85 -26.96
C VAL A 407 -0.84 -11.01 -25.83
N LEU A 408 -0.10 -9.96 -26.17
CA LEU A 408 0.40 -8.99 -25.20
C LEU A 408 -0.74 -8.10 -24.69
N TYR A 409 -0.85 -7.98 -23.37
CA TYR A 409 -1.82 -7.11 -22.72
C TYR A 409 -1.51 -5.63 -23.02
N HIS A 410 -2.52 -4.89 -23.47
CA HIS A 410 -2.38 -3.47 -23.83
C HIS A 410 -2.87 -2.56 -22.69
N HIS A 411 -2.01 -1.67 -22.19
CA HIS A 411 -2.35 -0.79 -21.06
C HIS A 411 -3.65 0.00 -21.29
N ALA A 412 -3.80 0.59 -22.48
CA ALA A 412 -4.90 1.49 -22.80
C ALA A 412 -6.28 0.80 -22.85
N GLU A 413 -6.34 -0.53 -22.95
CA GLU A 413 -7.61 -1.27 -22.91
C GLU A 413 -8.17 -1.44 -21.51
N THR A 414 -7.35 -1.19 -20.49
CA THR A 414 -7.81 -1.29 -19.12
C THR A 414 -8.90 -0.27 -18.86
N GLU A 415 -10.12 -0.76 -18.71
CA GLU A 415 -11.27 0.06 -18.39
C GLU A 415 -11.10 0.68 -17.00
N ILE A 416 -11.30 1.99 -16.90
CA ILE A 416 -11.28 2.69 -15.62
C ILE A 416 -12.55 2.33 -14.87
N ARG A 417 -12.41 1.73 -13.69
CA ARG A 417 -13.52 1.36 -12.81
C ARG A 417 -13.32 2.02 -11.47
N ARG A 418 -14.25 2.90 -11.08
CA ARG A 418 -14.16 3.60 -9.80
C ARG A 418 -14.24 2.61 -8.64
N HIS A 419 -13.38 2.82 -7.66
CA HIS A 419 -13.38 2.01 -6.45
C HIS A 419 -14.61 2.34 -5.61
N GLN A 420 -15.29 1.30 -5.13
CA GLN A 420 -16.39 1.46 -4.19
C GLN A 420 -15.82 1.45 -2.78
N LEU A 421 -16.04 2.54 -2.04
CA LEU A 421 -15.53 2.68 -0.69
C LEU A 421 -16.18 1.68 0.26
N VAL A 422 -15.33 0.97 1.00
CA VAL A 422 -15.77 0.17 2.15
C VAL A 422 -16.27 1.10 3.25
N LYS A 423 -17.40 0.74 3.89
CA LYS A 423 -17.96 1.53 5.00
C LYS A 423 -16.95 1.55 6.16
N PRO A 424 -16.76 2.69 6.85
CA PRO A 424 -15.74 2.80 7.88
C PRO A 424 -15.89 1.80 9.03
N GLU A 425 -17.11 1.38 9.33
CA GLU A 425 -17.47 0.46 10.42
C GLU A 425 -17.62 -0.99 9.95
N ALA A 426 -17.57 -1.26 8.64
CA ALA A 426 -17.71 -2.62 8.11
C ALA A 426 -16.45 -3.45 8.36
N SER A 427 -16.66 -4.73 8.65
CA SER A 427 -15.63 -5.74 8.91
C SER A 427 -15.98 -7.05 8.21
N PRO A 428 -15.04 -7.77 7.58
CA PRO A 428 -15.33 -9.10 7.01
C PRO A 428 -15.87 -10.13 8.02
N TYR A 429 -15.77 -9.83 9.31
CA TYR A 429 -16.27 -10.66 10.41
C TYR A 429 -17.66 -10.25 10.92
N ASP A 430 -18.33 -9.27 10.29
CA ASP A 430 -19.65 -8.76 10.71
C ASP A 430 -20.83 -9.66 10.29
N GLY A 431 -20.57 -10.76 9.59
CA GLY A 431 -21.61 -11.69 9.09
C GLY A 431 -22.36 -11.19 7.85
N ASN A 432 -22.02 -10.02 7.29
CA ASN A 432 -22.64 -9.48 6.09
C ASN A 432 -22.01 -10.03 4.81
N TRP A 433 -22.23 -11.32 4.55
CA TRP A 433 -21.67 -12.03 3.41
C TRP A 433 -22.02 -11.39 2.07
N THR A 434 -23.24 -10.87 1.93
CA THR A 434 -23.70 -10.20 0.70
C THR A 434 -22.88 -8.94 0.41
N TYR A 435 -22.69 -8.07 1.41
CA TYR A 435 -21.85 -6.88 1.28
C TYR A 435 -20.42 -7.26 0.91
N TRP A 436 -19.85 -8.23 1.62
CA TRP A 436 -18.47 -8.64 1.41
C TRP A 436 -18.26 -9.40 0.11
N SER A 437 -19.25 -10.11 -0.43
CA SER A 437 -19.13 -10.79 -1.74
C SER A 437 -18.85 -9.83 -2.90
N ILE A 438 -19.38 -8.60 -2.81
CA ILE A 438 -19.18 -7.53 -3.79
C ILE A 438 -17.78 -6.92 -3.64
N HIS A 439 -17.32 -6.73 -2.40
CA HIS A 439 -16.06 -6.06 -2.12
C HIS A 439 -14.85 -7.02 -2.17
N THR A 440 -14.98 -8.28 -1.74
CA THR A 440 -13.88 -9.27 -1.68
C THR A 440 -13.38 -9.74 -3.04
N ARG A 441 -14.21 -9.69 -4.10
CA ARG A 441 -13.74 -9.93 -5.49
C ARG A 441 -12.60 -8.98 -5.91
N CYS A 442 -12.49 -7.82 -5.26
CA CYS A 442 -11.47 -6.80 -5.51
C CYS A 442 -10.33 -6.77 -4.48
N ILE A 443 -10.32 -7.61 -3.44
CA ILE A 443 -9.41 -7.46 -2.29
C ILE A 443 -8.21 -8.43 -2.32
N TYR A 444 -8.27 -9.51 -3.12
CA TYR A 444 -7.15 -10.44 -3.30
C TYR A 444 -5.93 -9.85 -4.03
N TRP A 445 -5.87 -8.54 -4.28
CA TRP A 445 -4.84 -7.89 -5.08
C TRP A 445 -3.82 -7.09 -4.27
N ASP A 446 -4.13 -6.67 -3.03
CA ASP A 446 -3.29 -5.79 -2.21
C ASP A 446 -2.40 -6.52 -1.16
N THR A 447 -2.43 -7.85 -1.15
CA THR A 447 -1.48 -8.69 -0.38
C THR A 447 -0.60 -9.56 -1.30
N LYS A 448 -0.33 -9.07 -2.51
CA LYS A 448 0.49 -9.79 -3.50
C LYS A 448 1.97 -9.54 -3.37
#